data_AF-A0A2T2NC57-F1
#
_entry.id   AF-A0A2T2NC57-F1
#
_cell.length_a   1.000
_cell.length_b   1.000
_cell.length_c   1.000
_cell.angle_alpha   90.00
_cell.angle_beta   90.00
_cell.angle_gamma   90.00
#
_symmetry.space_group_name_H-M   'P 1'
#
loop_
_entity.id
_entity.type
_entity.pdbx_description
1 polymer ?
#
loop_
_entity_poly.entity_id
_entity_poly.type
_entity_poly.pdbx_seq_one_letter_code
_entity_poly.pdbx_strand_id
1 'polypeptide(L)'
;MHFTAPALATLAALSGITTAVDIRNFFETGCRGGYFHFRDINSRVCALAIRDNGTRGCPSARFDFVSPNNQRAIGWQGDPRGPNRCHVARTNQSVGRNRQTCIQINPSIGQYAGTSWAGANLKRDEVMEPCTERALPTAVVLNDGHLYNTEGMEQEELEVLMDLAVEGTESGDLPEFYAKFEGDVEGVERRWLEIQG
;
A
#
# COMPACT_ATOMS: atom_id res chain seq x y z
N MET A 1 13.30 56.44 -29.34
CA MET A 1 12.22 55.51 -28.95
C MET A 1 12.74 54.09 -29.17
N HIS A 2 13.19 53.43 -28.12
CA HIS A 2 13.66 52.04 -28.17
C HIS A 2 12.63 51.18 -27.44
N PHE A 3 12.00 50.26 -28.16
CA PHE A 3 11.11 49.26 -27.59
C PHE A 3 11.93 48.02 -27.23
N THR A 4 12.10 47.76 -25.94
CA THR A 4 12.58 46.46 -25.43
C THR A 4 11.38 45.56 -25.19
N ALA A 5 11.25 44.48 -25.97
CA ALA A 5 10.28 43.43 -25.73
C ALA A 5 10.80 42.50 -24.61
N PRO A 6 10.02 42.20 -23.56
CA PRO A 6 10.40 41.19 -22.59
C PRO A 6 10.18 39.80 -23.18
N ALA A 7 11.24 38.99 -23.20
CA ALA A 7 11.16 37.58 -23.54
C ALA A 7 10.31 36.85 -22.49
N LEU A 8 9.16 36.32 -22.90
CA LEU A 8 8.39 35.36 -22.11
C LEU A 8 9.20 34.08 -21.96
N ALA A 9 9.72 33.80 -20.76
CA ALA A 9 10.30 32.51 -20.43
C ALA A 9 9.17 31.54 -20.05
N THR A 10 8.79 30.67 -20.98
CA THR A 10 7.84 29.59 -20.73
C THR A 10 8.52 28.54 -19.84
N LEU A 11 8.19 28.50 -18.54
CA LEU A 11 8.56 27.37 -17.68
C LEU A 11 7.80 26.13 -18.16
N ALA A 12 8.50 25.24 -18.86
CA ALA A 12 8.03 23.88 -19.08
C ALA A 12 8.16 23.10 -17.75
N ALA A 13 7.05 22.93 -17.03
CA ALA A 13 6.99 21.99 -15.93
C ALA A 13 7.11 20.58 -16.50
N LEU A 14 8.27 19.94 -16.34
CA LEU A 14 8.38 18.50 -16.55
C LEU A 14 7.58 17.80 -15.45
N SER A 15 6.34 17.41 -15.75
CA SER A 15 5.63 16.41 -14.97
C SER A 15 6.36 15.09 -15.16
N GLY A 16 7.29 14.77 -14.24
CA GLY A 16 7.89 13.43 -14.18
C GLY A 16 6.78 12.40 -14.06
N ILE A 17 6.78 11.41 -14.96
CA ILE A 17 5.83 10.29 -14.90
C ILE A 17 6.20 9.48 -13.65
N THR A 18 5.56 9.76 -12.52
CA THR A 18 5.64 8.91 -11.34
C THR A 18 4.86 7.65 -11.66
N THR A 19 5.56 6.52 -11.84
CA THR A 19 4.87 5.23 -12.03
C THR A 19 4.23 4.86 -10.71
N ALA A 20 2.94 5.15 -10.53
CA ALA A 20 2.23 4.80 -9.33
C ALA A 20 2.02 3.27 -9.27
N VAL A 21 2.01 2.70 -8.06
CA VAL A 21 1.91 1.26 -7.82
C VAL A 21 0.78 1.01 -6.84
N ASP A 22 -0.08 0.05 -7.16
CA ASP A 22 -1.07 -0.41 -6.18
C ASP A 22 -0.41 -1.42 -5.25
N ILE A 23 -0.60 -1.21 -3.95
CA ILE A 23 -0.04 -2.06 -2.90
C ILE A 23 -1.19 -2.63 -2.08
N ARG A 24 -1.13 -3.93 -1.81
CA ARG A 24 -2.09 -4.64 -0.96
C ARG A 24 -1.34 -5.30 0.18
N ASN A 25 -1.63 -4.90 1.40
CA ASN A 25 -1.03 -5.44 2.62
C ASN A 25 -1.98 -6.46 3.23
N PHE A 26 -1.63 -7.73 3.14
CA PHE A 26 -2.46 -8.87 3.53
C PHE A 26 -2.19 -9.31 4.96
N PHE A 27 -3.24 -9.72 5.69
CA PHE A 27 -3.13 -10.13 7.10
C PHE A 27 -2.84 -11.63 7.29
N GLU A 28 -2.72 -12.38 6.20
CA GLU A 28 -2.22 -13.75 6.17
C GLU A 28 -0.98 -13.91 5.28
N THR A 29 -0.27 -15.04 5.41
CA THR A 29 0.90 -15.36 4.57
C THR A 29 0.47 -15.73 3.14
N GLY A 30 1.35 -15.45 2.17
CA GLY A 30 1.13 -15.81 0.77
C GLY A 30 0.19 -14.88 -0.01
N CYS A 31 0.01 -13.63 0.43
CA CYS A 31 -0.90 -12.66 -0.16
C CYS A 31 -2.37 -13.14 -0.17
N ARG A 32 -2.82 -13.63 1.00
CA ARG A 32 -4.14 -14.20 1.25
C ARG A 32 -4.90 -13.48 2.37
N GLY A 33 -6.18 -13.76 2.48
CA GLY A 33 -7.09 -13.13 3.44
C GLY A 33 -7.31 -11.65 3.15
N GLY A 34 -7.91 -10.97 4.12
CA GLY A 34 -8.22 -9.56 4.10
C GLY A 34 -6.97 -8.70 3.98
N TYR A 35 -7.14 -7.52 3.40
CA TYR A 35 -6.02 -6.63 3.14
C TYR A 35 -6.40 -5.16 3.14
N PHE A 36 -5.40 -4.33 3.42
CA PHE A 36 -5.45 -2.91 3.15
C PHE A 36 -4.99 -2.65 1.72
N HIS A 37 -5.80 -1.89 0.97
CA HIS A 37 -5.53 -1.53 -0.41
C HIS A 37 -5.11 -0.06 -0.50
N PHE A 38 -3.93 0.16 -1.06
CA PHE A 38 -3.34 1.46 -1.30
C PHE A 38 -3.21 1.64 -2.80
N ARG A 39 -3.94 2.60 -3.37
CA ARG A 39 -3.85 2.91 -4.79
C ARG A 39 -2.83 4.01 -5.06
N ASP A 40 -2.25 3.95 -6.26
CA ASP A 40 -1.40 5.00 -6.81
C ASP A 40 -0.24 5.44 -5.90
N ILE A 41 0.43 4.47 -5.27
CA ILE A 41 1.51 4.77 -4.33
C ILE A 41 2.77 5.17 -5.07
N ASN A 42 3.31 6.34 -4.72
CA ASN A 42 4.58 6.84 -5.20
C ASN A 42 5.76 6.07 -4.61
N SER A 43 6.92 6.14 -5.27
CA SER A 43 8.13 5.48 -4.79
C SER A 43 8.50 6.03 -3.41
N ARG A 44 8.90 5.14 -2.50
CA ARG A 44 9.31 5.44 -1.11
C ARG A 44 8.22 6.04 -0.20
N VAL A 45 6.95 6.00 -0.60
CA VAL A 45 5.84 6.24 0.32
C VAL A 45 5.50 4.92 1.04
N CYS A 46 5.42 4.96 2.37
CA CYS A 46 5.07 3.81 3.20
C CYS A 46 3.56 3.56 3.15
N ALA A 47 3.13 2.47 2.49
CA ALA A 47 1.81 1.90 2.64
C ALA A 47 1.71 1.20 4.00
N LEU A 48 1.11 1.87 4.96
CA LEU A 48 1.21 1.49 6.37
C LEU A 48 0.29 0.30 6.69
N ALA A 49 0.83 -0.76 7.29
CA ALA A 49 0.09 -1.95 7.70
C ALA A 49 -0.17 -2.03 9.22
N ILE A 50 0.33 -1.06 10.00
CA ILE A 50 0.11 -0.95 11.45
C ILE A 50 -0.53 0.39 11.81
N ARG A 51 -1.36 0.42 12.85
CA ARG A 51 -1.89 1.68 13.40
C ARG A 51 -0.83 2.41 14.23
N ASP A 52 -1.07 3.69 14.53
CA ASP A 52 -0.19 4.50 15.39
C ASP A 52 0.02 3.87 16.79
N ASN A 53 -0.89 2.98 17.24
CA ASN A 53 -0.75 2.15 18.45
C ASN A 53 -0.93 0.63 18.21
N GLY A 54 -1.03 0.19 16.96
CA GLY A 54 -1.24 -1.21 16.60
C GLY A 54 0.06 -2.02 16.66
N THR A 55 -0.01 -3.25 17.16
CA THR A 55 1.15 -4.16 17.24
C THR A 55 1.21 -5.19 16.11
N ARG A 56 0.10 -5.38 15.38
CA ARG A 56 -0.01 -6.40 14.33
C ARG A 56 0.10 -5.76 12.95
N GLY A 57 1.15 -6.14 12.24
CA GLY A 57 1.41 -5.71 10.86
C GLY A 57 0.99 -6.76 9.83
N CYS A 58 1.34 -6.54 8.56
CA CYS A 58 1.04 -7.50 7.49
C CYS A 58 2.16 -8.57 7.36
N PRO A 59 1.85 -9.87 7.40
CA PRO A 59 2.81 -10.93 7.09
C PRO A 59 3.15 -11.05 5.59
N SER A 60 2.31 -10.50 4.70
CA SER A 60 2.60 -10.49 3.27
C SER A 60 2.00 -9.28 2.56
N ALA A 61 2.51 -8.99 1.37
CA ALA A 61 2.02 -7.89 0.56
C ALA A 61 2.17 -8.16 -0.94
N ARG A 62 1.18 -7.73 -1.71
CA ARG A 62 1.24 -7.75 -3.18
C ARG A 62 1.43 -6.34 -3.72
N PHE A 63 2.20 -6.26 -4.77
CA PHE A 63 2.44 -5.04 -5.54
C PHE A 63 2.00 -5.28 -6.97
N ASP A 64 1.17 -4.39 -7.50
CA ASP A 64 0.72 -4.39 -8.88
C ASP A 64 1.37 -3.20 -9.62
N PHE A 65 2.44 -3.48 -10.35
CA PHE A 65 3.24 -2.53 -11.10
C PHE A 65 2.71 -2.35 -12.52
N VAL A 66 2.50 -1.10 -12.93
CA VAL A 66 2.18 -0.76 -14.32
C VAL A 66 3.37 -1.06 -15.25
N SER A 67 4.60 -0.80 -14.79
CA SER A 67 5.85 -1.03 -15.52
C SER A 67 6.94 -1.62 -14.61
N PRO A 68 7.08 -2.95 -14.54
CA PRO A 68 7.84 -3.62 -13.49
C PRO A 68 9.37 -3.55 -13.63
N ASN A 69 9.87 -3.00 -14.74
CA ASN A 69 11.27 -3.14 -15.14
C ASN A 69 12.22 -2.64 -14.04
N ASN A 70 12.90 -3.59 -13.38
CA ASN A 70 13.91 -3.40 -12.34
C ASN A 70 13.42 -2.68 -11.07
N GLN A 71 12.11 -2.59 -10.85
CA GLN A 71 11.57 -2.04 -9.61
C GLN A 71 11.84 -2.99 -8.42
N ARG A 72 11.73 -2.45 -7.21
CA ARG A 72 11.97 -3.21 -5.97
C ARG A 72 10.75 -3.13 -5.08
N ALA A 73 10.26 -4.28 -4.63
CA ALA A 73 9.23 -4.39 -3.60
C ALA A 73 9.91 -4.51 -2.23
N ILE A 74 9.49 -3.69 -1.27
CA ILE A 74 10.16 -3.55 0.03
C ILE A 74 9.16 -3.74 1.16
N GLY A 75 9.52 -4.60 2.10
CA GLY A 75 8.78 -4.80 3.34
C GLY A 75 9.57 -4.26 4.53
N TRP A 76 8.92 -3.44 5.36
CA TRP A 76 9.56 -2.70 6.44
C TRP A 76 9.08 -3.17 7.80
N GLN A 77 9.97 -3.20 8.78
CA GLN A 77 9.60 -3.28 10.19
C GLN A 77 9.56 -1.90 10.84
N GLY A 78 8.71 -1.82 11.87
CA GLY A 78 8.53 -0.69 12.77
C GLY A 78 9.82 -0.26 13.43
N ASP A 79 10.03 1.06 13.52
CA ASP A 79 10.70 1.62 14.70
C ASP A 79 9.60 2.05 15.68
N PRO A 80 9.55 1.50 16.91
CA PRO A 80 8.62 1.93 17.96
C PRO A 80 8.70 3.44 18.24
N ARG A 81 9.83 4.09 17.92
CA ARG A 81 10.11 5.50 18.22
C ARG A 81 10.07 6.42 16.99
N GLY A 82 9.88 5.88 15.79
CA GLY A 82 9.93 6.65 14.53
C GLY A 82 8.55 7.06 14.01
N PRO A 83 8.40 8.25 13.39
CA PRO A 83 7.10 8.79 12.96
C PRO A 83 6.46 8.04 11.77
N ASN A 84 7.27 7.43 10.89
CA ASN A 84 6.78 6.83 9.65
C ASN A 84 6.59 5.32 9.69
N ARG A 85 6.94 4.67 10.82
CA ARG A 85 6.84 3.22 11.09
C ARG A 85 7.48 2.27 10.03
N CYS A 86 7.84 2.69 8.83
CA CYS A 86 8.64 1.96 7.84
C CYS A 86 10.12 2.33 7.98
N HIS A 87 10.85 1.67 8.89
CA HIS A 87 12.23 2.05 9.22
C HIS A 87 13.28 1.02 8.78
N VAL A 88 13.13 -0.24 9.22
CA VAL A 88 14.12 -1.29 8.93
C VAL A 88 13.60 -2.19 7.82
N ALA A 89 14.20 -2.11 6.64
CA ALA A 89 13.85 -3.02 5.54
C ALA A 89 14.22 -4.47 5.90
N ARG A 90 13.24 -5.36 5.86
CA ARG A 90 13.40 -6.81 6.09
C ARG A 90 13.38 -7.61 4.81
N THR A 91 12.63 -7.12 3.84
CA THR A 91 12.52 -7.74 2.54
C THR A 91 12.79 -6.70 1.49
N ASN A 92 13.60 -7.05 0.50
CA ASN A 92 13.90 -6.20 -0.63
C ASN A 92 14.03 -7.11 -1.87
N GLN A 93 12.93 -7.24 -2.60
CA GLN A 93 12.78 -8.18 -3.70
C GLN A 93 12.76 -7.45 -5.05
N SER A 94 13.49 -7.98 -6.03
CA SER A 94 13.41 -7.46 -7.38
C SER A 94 12.09 -7.87 -8.01
N VAL A 95 11.40 -6.90 -8.58
CA VAL A 95 10.26 -7.13 -9.45
C VAL A 95 10.85 -7.49 -10.81
N GLY A 96 10.54 -8.69 -11.28
CA GLY A 96 11.03 -9.19 -12.56
C GLY A 96 10.26 -8.56 -13.74
N ARG A 97 9.97 -9.37 -14.76
CA ARG A 97 9.10 -8.94 -15.87
C ARG A 97 7.61 -9.00 -15.53
N ASN A 98 7.27 -9.58 -14.38
CA ASN A 98 5.90 -9.72 -13.94
C ASN A 98 5.39 -8.39 -13.40
N ARG A 99 4.18 -8.01 -13.81
CA ARG A 99 3.48 -6.83 -13.26
C ARG A 99 3.04 -7.01 -11.82
N GLN A 100 3.11 -8.23 -11.29
CA GLN A 100 2.69 -8.52 -9.93
C GLN A 100 3.82 -9.20 -9.17
N THR A 101 3.96 -8.85 -7.90
CA THR A 101 4.92 -9.50 -7.00
C THR A 101 4.32 -9.60 -5.60
N CYS A 102 4.31 -10.81 -5.05
CA CYS A 102 4.01 -11.05 -3.64
C CYS A 102 5.34 -11.13 -2.86
N ILE A 103 5.43 -10.41 -1.75
CA ILE A 103 6.49 -10.56 -0.76
C ILE A 103 5.88 -11.06 0.55
N GLN A 104 6.67 -11.80 1.33
CA GLN A 104 6.23 -12.32 2.62
C GLN A 104 7.40 -12.35 3.61
N ILE A 105 7.08 -12.19 4.88
CA ILE A 105 8.04 -12.33 5.98
C ILE A 105 7.76 -13.63 6.71
N ASN A 106 8.82 -14.31 7.16
CA ASN A 106 8.66 -15.49 7.99
C ASN A 106 7.99 -15.07 9.31
N PRO A 107 6.88 -15.71 9.73
CA PRO A 107 6.20 -15.37 10.98
C PRO A 107 7.10 -15.41 12.22
N SER A 108 8.18 -16.22 12.22
CA SER A 108 9.16 -16.25 13.32
C SER A 108 10.07 -15.02 13.38
N ILE A 109 10.17 -14.25 12.29
CA ILE A 109 10.97 -13.01 12.17
C ILE A 109 10.09 -11.77 12.46
N GLY A 110 8.78 -11.90 12.28
CA GLY A 110 7.77 -10.89 12.62
C GLY A 110 6.84 -10.59 11.45
N GLN A 111 6.32 -9.37 11.45
CA GLN A 111 5.41 -8.84 10.43
C GLN A 111 5.97 -7.54 9.86
N TYR A 112 5.49 -7.12 8.70
CA TYR A 112 5.79 -5.80 8.17
C TYR A 112 4.91 -4.74 8.85
N ALA A 113 5.53 -3.68 9.35
CA ALA A 113 4.84 -2.47 9.76
C ALA A 113 4.21 -1.73 8.56
N GLY A 114 4.79 -1.92 7.38
CA GLY A 114 4.29 -1.36 6.13
C GLY A 114 5.19 -1.75 4.99
N THR A 115 4.83 -1.30 3.81
CA THR A 115 5.47 -1.70 2.55
C THR A 115 5.66 -0.50 1.65
N SER A 116 6.64 -0.56 0.77
CA SER A 116 6.86 0.47 -0.24
C SER A 116 7.59 -0.11 -1.44
N TRP A 117 7.78 0.71 -2.47
CA TRP A 117 8.55 0.31 -3.63
C TRP A 117 9.59 1.36 -4.01
N ALA A 118 10.65 0.89 -4.67
CA ALA A 118 11.73 1.72 -5.18
C ALA A 118 11.88 1.54 -6.70
N GLY A 119 12.14 2.64 -7.39
CA GLY A 119 12.41 2.64 -8.83
C GLY A 119 13.74 1.97 -9.19
N ALA A 120 13.84 1.57 -10.45
CA ALA A 120 14.97 0.82 -11.01
C ALA A 120 16.34 1.48 -10.94
N ASN A 121 16.36 2.81 -10.92
CA ASN A 121 17.59 3.59 -11.03
C ASN A 121 18.21 3.93 -9.68
N LEU A 122 17.60 3.48 -8.58
CA LEU A 122 18.11 3.74 -7.24
C LEU A 122 19.23 2.75 -6.90
N LYS A 123 20.31 3.27 -6.32
CA LYS A 123 21.40 2.44 -5.82
C LYS A 123 20.94 1.60 -4.63
N ARG A 124 21.65 0.52 -4.30
CA ARG A 124 21.24 -0.43 -3.26
C ARG A 124 21.08 0.24 -1.87
N ASP A 125 21.94 1.17 -1.54
CA ASP A 125 21.89 2.01 -0.34
C ASP A 125 20.68 2.95 -0.36
N GLU A 126 20.42 3.58 -1.50
CA GLU A 126 19.26 4.45 -1.72
C GLU A 126 17.92 3.68 -1.61
N VAL A 127 17.86 2.42 -2.09
CA VAL A 127 16.64 1.58 -1.98
C VAL A 127 16.29 1.29 -0.53
N MET A 128 17.28 1.27 0.37
CA MET A 128 17.12 0.88 1.77
C MET A 128 16.91 2.08 2.70
N GLU A 129 16.82 3.30 2.16
CA GLU A 129 16.51 4.49 2.94
C GLU A 129 15.07 4.43 3.48
N PRO A 130 14.84 4.80 4.75
CA PRO A 130 13.50 4.84 5.33
C PRO A 130 12.54 5.71 4.52
N CYS A 131 11.25 5.34 4.57
CA CYS A 131 10.21 6.13 3.92
C CYS A 131 10.07 7.50 4.61
N THR A 132 9.94 8.57 3.82
CA THR A 132 9.76 9.94 4.33
C THR A 132 8.29 10.32 4.48
N GLU A 133 7.41 9.61 3.79
CA GLU A 133 5.97 9.83 3.78
C GLU A 133 5.23 8.51 4.05
N ARG A 134 3.96 8.63 4.46
CA ARG A 134 3.06 7.52 4.70
C ARG A 134 1.74 7.73 3.98
N ALA A 135 1.16 6.64 3.49
CA ALA A 135 -0.18 6.59 2.94
C ALA A 135 -1.10 5.78 3.85
N LEU A 136 -2.37 6.20 3.93
CA LEU A 136 -3.46 5.43 4.51
C LEU A 136 -4.14 4.60 3.42
N PRO A 137 -4.80 3.48 3.78
CA PRO A 137 -5.53 2.68 2.80
C PRO A 137 -6.61 3.50 2.12
N THR A 138 -6.71 3.39 0.80
CA THR A 138 -7.82 3.93 0.00
C THR A 138 -9.04 3.01 0.04
N ALA A 139 -8.84 1.74 0.35
CA ALA A 139 -9.89 0.78 0.60
C ALA A 139 -9.42 -0.32 1.57
N VAL A 140 -10.37 -0.97 2.24
CA VAL A 140 -10.15 -2.17 3.05
C VAL A 140 -10.96 -3.31 2.43
N VAL A 141 -10.36 -4.50 2.36
CA VAL A 141 -11.00 -5.71 1.84
C VAL A 141 -11.06 -6.77 2.93
N LEU A 142 -12.25 -7.32 3.13
CA LEU A 142 -12.54 -8.36 4.13
C LEU A 142 -12.31 -9.78 3.57
N ASN A 143 -12.42 -10.80 4.44
CA ASN A 143 -12.07 -12.19 4.12
C ASN A 143 -13.01 -12.88 3.11
N ASP A 144 -14.15 -12.26 2.82
CA ASP A 144 -15.11 -12.67 1.79
C ASP A 144 -14.96 -11.90 0.48
N GLY A 145 -13.95 -11.03 0.37
CA GLY A 145 -13.65 -10.26 -0.84
C GLY A 145 -14.47 -8.97 -0.99
N HIS A 146 -15.33 -8.61 -0.03
CA HIS A 146 -16.02 -7.33 -0.04
C HIS A 146 -15.04 -6.17 0.20
N LEU A 147 -15.16 -5.12 -0.61
CA LEU A 147 -14.29 -3.95 -0.60
C LEU A 147 -15.05 -2.73 -0.11
N TYR A 148 -14.45 -2.00 0.81
CA TYR A 148 -15.00 -0.77 1.38
C TYR A 148 -14.02 0.37 1.15
N ASN A 149 -14.47 1.41 0.43
CA ASN A 149 -13.67 2.60 0.19
C ASN A 149 -13.57 3.41 1.48
N THR A 150 -12.40 3.95 1.77
CA THR A 150 -12.16 4.72 3.00
C THR A 150 -12.48 6.21 2.84
N GLU A 151 -12.71 6.68 1.62
CA GLU A 151 -13.11 8.06 1.35
C GLU A 151 -14.45 8.38 2.01
N GLY A 152 -14.48 9.46 2.79
CA GLY A 152 -15.67 9.91 3.51
C GLY A 152 -16.00 9.13 4.77
N MET A 153 -15.14 8.19 5.20
CA MET A 153 -15.23 7.58 6.53
C MET A 153 -14.72 8.55 7.60
N GLU A 154 -15.42 8.59 8.72
CA GLU A 154 -14.88 9.15 9.95
C GLU A 154 -13.74 8.25 10.47
N GLN A 155 -12.84 8.82 11.27
CA GLN A 155 -11.67 8.07 11.75
C GLN A 155 -12.06 6.80 12.52
N GLU A 156 -13.09 6.87 13.38
CA GLU A 156 -13.56 5.72 14.16
C GLU A 156 -14.14 4.61 13.26
N GLU A 157 -14.87 4.97 12.19
CA GLU A 157 -15.41 4.01 11.22
C GLU A 157 -14.28 3.29 10.48
N LEU A 158 -13.28 4.05 10.03
CA LEU A 158 -12.09 3.48 9.38
C LEU A 158 -11.33 2.54 10.32
N GLU A 159 -11.15 2.95 11.58
CA GLU A 159 -10.44 2.14 12.58
C GLU A 159 -11.13 0.80 12.84
N VAL A 160 -12.45 0.80 13.01
CA VAL A 160 -13.23 -0.44 13.21
C VAL A 160 -13.10 -1.35 11.99
N LEU A 161 -13.29 -0.81 10.78
CA LEU A 161 -13.18 -1.60 9.55
C LEU A 161 -11.78 -2.20 9.36
N MET A 162 -10.74 -1.44 9.70
CA MET A 162 -9.36 -1.91 9.65
C MET A 162 -9.10 -3.04 10.65
N ASP A 163 -9.62 -2.93 11.88
CA ASP A 163 -9.46 -3.96 12.91
C ASP A 163 -10.15 -5.28 12.47
N LEU A 164 -11.35 -5.20 11.89
CA LEU A 164 -12.08 -6.36 11.36
C LEU A 164 -11.33 -7.07 10.23
N ALA A 165 -10.69 -6.33 9.33
CA ALA A 165 -9.87 -6.92 8.28
C ALA A 165 -8.64 -7.66 8.85
N VAL A 166 -8.03 -7.14 9.92
CA VAL A 166 -6.90 -7.78 10.62
C VAL A 166 -7.32 -9.05 11.37
N GLU A 167 -8.55 -9.07 11.88
CA GLU A 167 -9.16 -10.21 12.57
C GLU A 167 -9.63 -11.31 11.60
N GLY A 168 -9.72 -11.00 10.30
CA GLY A 168 -10.16 -11.93 9.28
C GLY A 168 -11.68 -12.08 9.21
N THR A 169 -12.40 -11.01 9.55
CA THR A 169 -13.86 -10.95 9.56
C THR A 169 -14.43 -10.83 8.13
N GLU A 170 -15.70 -11.19 7.97
CA GLU A 170 -16.48 -11.10 6.71
C GLU A 170 -17.47 -9.91 6.75
N SER A 171 -17.98 -9.51 5.58
CA SER A 171 -18.94 -8.40 5.46
C SER A 171 -20.24 -8.60 6.23
N GLY A 172 -20.66 -9.85 6.45
CA GLY A 172 -21.87 -10.19 7.19
C GLY A 172 -21.87 -9.74 8.65
N ASP A 173 -20.69 -9.48 9.21
CA ASP A 173 -20.52 -9.01 10.59
C ASP A 173 -20.45 -7.47 10.69
N LEU A 174 -20.44 -6.76 9.55
CA LEU A 174 -20.42 -5.30 9.55
C LEU A 174 -21.80 -4.71 9.86
N PRO A 175 -21.86 -3.63 10.67
CA PRO A 175 -23.06 -2.82 10.78
C PRO A 175 -23.56 -2.32 9.41
N GLU A 176 -24.89 -2.27 9.22
CA GLU A 176 -25.52 -1.91 7.94
C GLU A 176 -25.05 -0.55 7.39
N PHE A 177 -24.65 0.39 8.26
CA PHE A 177 -24.17 1.70 7.82
C PHE A 177 -22.91 1.64 6.93
N TYR A 178 -22.11 0.56 7.00
CA TYR A 178 -20.95 0.37 6.13
C TYR A 178 -21.32 0.09 4.68
N ALA A 179 -22.56 -0.32 4.39
CA ALA A 179 -23.01 -0.59 3.02
C ALA A 179 -22.84 0.62 2.09
N LYS A 180 -22.93 1.85 2.62
CA LYS A 180 -22.73 3.08 1.82
C LYS A 180 -21.28 3.25 1.33
N PHE A 181 -20.33 2.56 1.94
CA PHE A 181 -18.92 2.60 1.60
C PHE A 181 -18.47 1.43 0.71
N GLU A 182 -19.34 0.43 0.54
CA GLU A 182 -19.03 -0.72 -0.29
C GLU A 182 -18.79 -0.29 -1.75
N GLY A 183 -17.70 -0.76 -2.33
CA GLY A 183 -17.28 -0.44 -3.68
C GLY A 183 -16.96 -1.68 -4.50
N ASP A 184 -17.08 -1.56 -5.82
CA ASP A 184 -16.76 -2.63 -6.77
C ASP A 184 -17.42 -3.98 -6.39
N VAL A 185 -18.73 -3.95 -6.13
CA VAL A 185 -19.55 -5.12 -5.72
C VAL A 185 -19.46 -6.25 -6.74
N GLU A 186 -19.42 -5.93 -8.03
CA GLU A 186 -19.25 -6.91 -9.12
C GLU A 186 -17.90 -7.65 -9.04
N GLY A 187 -16.90 -7.05 -8.40
CA GLY A 187 -15.57 -7.62 -8.24
C GLY A 187 -15.40 -8.55 -7.03
N VAL A 188 -16.43 -8.78 -6.22
CA VAL A 188 -16.34 -9.56 -4.96
C VAL A 188 -15.84 -10.96 -5.22
N GLU A 189 -16.47 -11.73 -6.12
CA GLU A 189 -16.09 -13.13 -6.39
C GLU A 189 -14.63 -13.24 -6.86
N ARG A 190 -14.20 -12.34 -7.74
CA ARG A 190 -12.81 -12.29 -8.22
C ARG A 190 -11.84 -12.04 -7.07
N ARG A 191 -12.14 -11.09 -6.18
CA ARG A 191 -11.30 -10.79 -5.02
C ARG A 191 -11.30 -11.94 -4.02
N TRP A 192 -12.45 -12.56 -3.80
CA TRP A 192 -12.57 -13.73 -2.95
C TRP A 192 -11.68 -14.88 -3.44
N LEU A 193 -11.71 -15.19 -4.73
CA LEU A 193 -10.81 -16.21 -5.32
C LEU A 193 -9.33 -15.82 -5.16
N GLU A 194 -9.00 -14.54 -5.34
CA GLU A 194 -7.63 -14.05 -5.19
C GLU A 194 -7.10 -14.21 -3.77
N ILE A 195 -7.91 -13.95 -2.74
CA ILE A 195 -7.48 -14.02 -1.34
C ILE A 195 -7.39 -15.46 -0.80
N GLN A 196 -7.88 -16.46 -1.53
CA GLN A 196 -7.72 -17.88 -1.15
C GLN A 196 -6.36 -18.47 -1.58
N GLY A 197 -5.69 -17.88 -2.58
CA GLY A 197 -4.40 -18.34 -3.11
C GLY A 197 -4.53 -19.25 -4.32
#